data_AF-Q2HWH8-F1
#
_entry.id   AF-Q2HWH8-F1
#
_cell.length_a   1.000
_cell.length_b   1.000
_cell.length_c   1.000
_cell.angle_alpha   90.00
_cell.angle_beta   90.00
_cell.angle_gamma   90.00
#
_symmetry.space_group_name_H-M   'P 1'
#
loop_
_entity.id
_entity.type
_entity.pdbx_description
1 polymer ?
#
loop_
_entity_poly.entity_id
_entity_poly.type
_entity_poly.pdbx_seq_one_letter_code
_entity_poly.pdbx_strand_id
1 'polypeptide(L)'
;MSVPELNRLLEDALVREAAWDAVSRLDPQHLSQYDLDFSDIAVLETPDPGKLAAFGVHPMLAMWGSFMRNPDFSAGMSAGEYFVDQGKDAS
;
A
#
# COMPACT_ATOMS: atom_id res chain seq x y z
N MET A 1 2.37 -2.50 -16.77
CA MET A 1 1.93 -2.85 -15.41
C MET A 1 2.91 -3.84 -14.84
N SER A 2 3.60 -3.45 -13.79
CA SER A 2 4.69 -4.20 -13.17
C SER A 2 4.33 -4.62 -11.74
N VAL A 3 3.21 -5.30 -11.55
CA VAL A 3 2.74 -5.77 -10.23
C VAL A 3 3.86 -6.40 -9.35
N PRO A 4 4.80 -7.20 -9.89
CA PRO A 4 5.94 -7.70 -9.12
C PRO A 4 6.85 -6.59 -8.55
N GLU A 5 7.11 -5.53 -9.31
CA GLU A 5 7.91 -4.38 -8.89
C GLU A 5 7.19 -3.53 -7.85
N LEU A 6 5.87 -3.36 -8.00
CA LEU A 6 5.05 -2.70 -6.99
C LEU A 6 5.02 -3.48 -5.67
N ASN A 7 4.97 -4.81 -5.72
CA ASN A 7 5.11 -5.65 -4.54
C ASN A 7 6.52 -5.51 -3.92
N ARG A 8 7.58 -5.53 -4.75
CA ARG A 8 8.97 -5.36 -4.30
C ARG A 8 9.19 -4.01 -3.60
N LEU A 9 8.64 -2.93 -4.15
CA LEU A 9 8.66 -1.60 -3.54
C LEU A 9 8.02 -1.61 -2.13
N LEU A 10 6.83 -2.18 -2.01
CA LEU A 10 6.08 -2.21 -0.75
C LEU A 10 6.72 -3.14 0.29
N GLU A 11 7.28 -4.28 -0.13
CA GLU A 11 8.07 -5.16 0.74
C GLU A 11 9.31 -4.46 1.27
N ASP A 12 10.04 -3.76 0.40
CA ASP A 12 11.22 -3.00 0.78
C ASP A 12 10.91 -1.90 1.81
N ALA A 13 9.78 -1.23 1.62
CA ALA A 13 9.27 -0.21 2.54
C ALA A 13 8.89 -0.80 3.91
N LEU A 14 8.42 -2.06 3.97
CA LEU A 14 8.11 -2.72 5.24
C LEU A 14 9.35 -3.11 6.04
N VAL A 15 10.48 -3.35 5.37
CA VAL A 15 11.71 -3.84 6.00
C VAL A 15 12.66 -2.69 6.33
N ARG A 16 12.59 -1.56 5.62
CA ARG A 16 13.53 -0.43 5.75
C ARG A 16 12.79 0.87 5.99
N GLU A 17 13.05 1.50 7.14
CA GLU A 17 12.44 2.79 7.52
C GLU A 17 12.69 3.88 6.47
N ALA A 18 13.90 3.96 5.89
CA ALA A 18 14.18 4.92 4.82
C ALA A 18 13.34 4.70 3.55
N ALA A 19 13.00 3.44 3.24
CA ALA A 19 12.15 3.11 2.09
C ALA A 19 10.67 3.38 2.40
N TRP A 20 10.21 3.10 3.63
CA TRP A 20 8.89 3.53 4.12
C TRP A 20 8.69 5.02 3.92
N ASP A 21 9.64 5.79 4.41
CA ASP A 21 9.66 7.24 4.32
C ASP A 21 9.65 7.74 2.87
N ALA A 22 10.43 7.10 2.00
CA ALA A 22 10.46 7.42 0.59
C ALA A 22 9.12 7.13 -0.10
N VAL A 23 8.50 5.97 0.18
CA VAL A 23 7.17 5.60 -0.36
C VAL A 23 6.09 6.54 0.16
N SER A 24 6.07 6.87 1.46
CA SER A 24 5.09 7.80 2.05
C SER A 24 5.09 9.18 1.37
N ARG A 25 6.24 9.61 0.81
CA ARG A 25 6.40 10.89 0.11
C ARG A 25 6.40 10.77 -1.42
N LEU A 26 6.28 9.56 -1.96
CA LEU A 26 6.48 9.27 -3.39
C LEU A 26 7.80 9.84 -3.91
N ASP A 27 8.89 9.63 -3.17
CA ASP A 27 10.22 10.13 -3.53
C ASP A 27 10.63 9.65 -4.93
N PRO A 28 10.76 10.55 -5.93
CA PRO A 28 11.07 10.16 -7.29
C PRO A 28 12.42 9.44 -7.42
N GLN A 29 13.40 9.76 -6.58
CA GLN A 29 14.71 9.09 -6.62
C GLN A 29 14.60 7.65 -6.16
N HIS A 30 13.79 7.38 -5.14
CA HIS A 30 13.55 6.02 -4.68
C HIS A 30 12.70 5.23 -5.68
N LEU A 31 11.61 5.82 -6.17
CA LEU A 31 10.73 5.17 -7.14
C LEU A 31 11.46 4.82 -8.45
N SER A 32 12.45 5.62 -8.87
CA SER A 32 13.26 5.33 -10.07
C SER A 32 14.11 4.05 -9.98
N GLN A 33 14.21 3.43 -8.80
CA GLN A 33 14.90 2.15 -8.59
C GLN A 33 14.04 0.92 -8.96
N TYR A 34 12.78 1.17 -9.31
CA TYR A 34 11.77 0.18 -9.64
C TYR A 34 11.26 0.45 -11.06
N ASP A 35 10.95 -0.60 -11.82
CA ASP A 35 10.45 -0.49 -13.19
C ASP A 35 8.95 -0.18 -13.22
N LEU A 36 8.55 0.92 -12.57
CA LEU A 36 7.15 1.33 -12.40
C LEU A 36 6.68 2.14 -13.60
N ASP A 37 5.48 1.82 -14.08
CA ASP A 37 4.80 2.65 -15.07
C ASP A 37 3.93 3.74 -14.41
N PHE A 38 3.34 4.59 -15.26
CA PHE A 38 2.47 5.67 -14.78
C PHE A 38 1.27 5.18 -13.96
N SER A 39 0.73 4.00 -14.29
CA SER A 39 -0.41 3.43 -13.55
C SER A 39 0.00 2.89 -12.18
N ASP A 40 1.22 2.33 -12.08
CA ASP A 40 1.80 1.87 -10.81
C ASP A 40 2.03 3.06 -9.86
N ILE A 41 2.47 4.21 -10.38
CA ILE A 41 2.63 5.43 -9.57
C ILE A 41 1.27 6.02 -9.18
N ALA A 42 0.32 6.08 -10.12
CA ALA A 42 -1.00 6.64 -9.88
C ALA A 42 -1.76 5.90 -8.76
N VAL A 43 -1.63 4.57 -8.66
CA VAL A 43 -2.28 3.81 -7.57
C VAL A 43 -1.66 4.11 -6.19
N LEU A 44 -0.42 4.59 -6.12
CA LEU A 44 0.27 5.00 -4.89
C LEU A 44 -0.04 6.45 -4.46
N GLU A 45 -0.64 7.28 -5.33
CA GLU A 45 -1.00 8.65 -4.98
C GLU A 45 -2.14 8.71 -3.95
N THR A 46 -3.16 7.88 -4.16
CA THR A 46 -4.30 7.71 -3.24
C THR A 46 -4.55 6.22 -2.98
N PRO A 47 -3.64 5.54 -2.27
CA PRO A 47 -3.73 4.11 -2.09
C PRO A 47 -4.87 3.79 -1.13
N ASP A 48 -5.70 2.84 -1.54
CA ASP A 48 -6.58 2.13 -0.64
C ASP A 48 -6.36 0.62 -0.81
N PRO A 49 -6.63 -0.19 0.24
CA PRO A 49 -6.32 -1.61 0.20
C PRO A 49 -7.06 -2.34 -0.92
N GLY A 50 -8.31 -1.94 -1.19
CA GLY A 50 -9.14 -2.52 -2.25
C GLY A 50 -8.61 -2.20 -3.65
N LYS A 51 -8.22 -0.96 -3.91
CA LYS A 51 -7.58 -0.57 -5.18
C LYS A 51 -6.26 -1.28 -5.39
N LEU A 52 -5.38 -1.31 -4.41
CA LEU A 52 -4.08 -1.98 -4.54
C LEU A 52 -4.26 -3.49 -4.76
N ALA A 53 -5.16 -4.15 -4.03
CA ALA A 53 -5.47 -5.56 -4.25
C ALA A 53 -6.09 -5.84 -5.63
N ALA A 54 -7.04 -5.00 -6.07
CA ALA A 54 -7.63 -5.10 -7.42
C ALA A 54 -6.61 -4.82 -8.53
N PHE A 55 -5.58 -4.02 -8.24
CA PHE A 55 -4.43 -3.77 -9.10
C PHE A 55 -3.44 -4.95 -9.15
N GLY A 56 -3.62 -5.96 -8.29
CA GLY A 56 -2.82 -7.19 -8.24
C GLY A 56 -1.76 -7.22 -7.15
N VAL A 57 -1.66 -6.18 -6.32
CA VAL A 57 -0.75 -6.14 -5.18
C VAL A 57 -1.17 -7.19 -4.16
N HIS A 58 -0.19 -7.84 -3.53
CA HIS A 58 -0.49 -8.83 -2.50
C HIS A 58 -1.34 -8.20 -1.37
N PRO A 59 -2.45 -8.82 -0.91
CA PRO A 59 -3.40 -8.17 0.01
C PRO A 59 -2.78 -7.59 1.30
N MET A 60 -1.79 -8.26 1.89
CA MET A 60 -1.07 -7.71 3.04
C MET A 60 -0.26 -6.46 2.70
N LEU A 61 0.38 -6.44 1.53
CA LEU A 61 1.15 -5.29 1.05
C LEU A 61 0.21 -4.13 0.67
N ALA A 62 -0.96 -4.44 0.10
CA ALA A 62 -1.99 -3.46 -0.21
C ALA A 62 -2.47 -2.70 1.05
N MET A 63 -2.68 -3.43 2.14
CA MET A 63 -3.03 -2.83 3.44
C MET A 63 -1.92 -1.90 3.94
N TRP A 64 -0.67 -2.37 3.97
CA TRP A 64 0.45 -1.56 4.46
C TRP A 64 0.80 -0.38 3.56
N GLY A 65 0.75 -0.55 2.24
CA GLY A 65 0.96 0.54 1.27
C GLY A 65 -0.06 1.66 1.43
N SER A 66 -1.29 1.31 1.84
CA SER A 66 -2.32 2.30 2.17
C SER A 66 -1.97 3.08 3.45
N PHE A 67 -1.45 2.40 4.48
CA PHE A 67 -0.98 3.06 5.71
C PHE A 67 0.23 3.98 5.48
N MET A 68 1.18 3.60 4.63
CA MET A 68 2.38 4.38 4.34
C MET A 68 2.05 5.79 3.81
N ARG A 69 1.03 5.89 2.96
CA ARG A 69 0.65 7.14 2.27
C ARG A 69 -0.52 7.88 2.92
N ASN A 70 -1.25 7.22 3.80
CA ASN A 70 -2.42 7.79 4.46
C ASN A 70 -2.36 7.57 5.99
N PRO A 71 -1.61 8.40 6.72
CA PRO A 71 -1.55 8.31 8.18
C PRO A 71 -2.93 8.54 8.83
N ASP A 72 -3.86 9.27 8.20
CA ASP A 72 -5.22 9.43 8.73
C ASP A 72 -6.05 8.14 8.61
N PHE A 73 -5.76 7.28 7.63
CA PHE A 73 -6.31 5.92 7.55
C PHE A 73 -5.90 5.06 8.74
N SER A 74 -4.69 5.28 9.29
CA SER A 74 -4.23 4.62 10.52
C SER A 74 -4.98 5.07 11.77
N ALA A 75 -5.47 6.31 11.79
CA ALA A 75 -6.31 6.82 12.87
C ALA A 75 -7.78 6.39 12.76
N GLY A 76 -8.26 6.08 11.54
CA GLY A 76 -9.63 5.65 11.26
C GLY A 76 -9.88 4.14 11.40
N MET A 77 -8.85 3.29 11.25
CA MET A 77 -8.99 1.86 11.55
C MET A 77 -8.93 1.62 13.06
N SER A 78 -10.08 1.72 13.74
CA SER A 78 -10.28 0.93 14.94
C SER A 78 -10.11 -0.53 14.54
N ALA A 79 -9.08 -1.21 15.04
CA ALA A 79 -8.90 -2.65 14.82
C ALA A 79 -10.18 -3.44 15.17
N GLY A 80 -11.00 -2.93 16.09
CA GLY A 80 -12.31 -3.49 16.42
C GLY A 80 -13.33 -3.42 15.29
N GLU A 81 -13.37 -2.36 14.48
CA GLU A 81 -14.33 -2.23 13.38
C GLU A 81 -13.97 -3.15 12.19
N TYR A 82 -12.67 -3.37 11.95
CA TYR A 82 -12.19 -4.31 10.93
C TYR A 82 -12.60 -5.77 11.22
N PHE A 83 -12.58 -6.21 12.48
CA PHE A 83 -13.06 -7.56 12.84
C PHE A 83 -14.60 -7.67 12.87
N VAL A 84 -15.33 -6.57 13.12
CA VAL A 84 -16.79 -6.57 13.09
C VAL A 84 -17.33 -6.71 11.66
N ASP A 85 -16.67 -6.10 10.68
CA ASP A 85 -17.08 -6.24 9.26
C ASP A 85 -16.80 -7.64 8.72
N GLN A 86 -15.66 -8.24 9.08
CA GLN A 86 -15.33 -9.63 8.68
C GLN A 86 -16.15 -10.71 9.41
N GLY A 87 -16.77 -10.37 10.55
CA GLY A 87 -17.65 -11.27 11.29
C GLY A 87 -19.10 -11.32 10.78
N LYS A 88 -19.53 -10.31 10.02
CA LYS A 88 -20.90 -10.24 9.47
C LYS A 88 -21.12 -11.10 8.23
N ASP A 89 -20.08 -11.41 7.48
CA ASP A 89 -20.17 -12.30 6.31
C ASP A 89 -20.03 -13.80 6.67
N ALA A 90 -19.79 -14.11 7.95
CA ALA A 90 -19.66 -15.49 8.46
C ALA A 90 -20.86 -15.95 9.31
N SER A 91 -21.97 -15.19 9.33
CA SER A 91 -23.18 -15.49 10.10
C SER A 91 -24.37 -15.83 9.21
#